data_AF-B9BUV3-F1
#
_entry.id   AF-B9BUV3-F1
#
_cell.length_a   1.000
_cell.length_b   1.000
_cell.length_c   1.000
_cell.angle_alpha   90.00
_cell.angle_beta   90.00
_cell.angle_gamma   90.00
#
_symmetry.space_group_name_H-M   'P 1'
#
loop_
_entity.id
_entity.type
_entity.pdbx_description
1 polymer ?
#
loop_
_entity_poly.entity_id
_entity_poly.type
_entity_poly.pdbx_seq_one_letter_code
_entity_poly.pdbx_strand_id
1 'polypeptide(L)'
;MNGRRGAEETAWAGRHYVGIARAHEELSIIERCYSPIHRMPTMTEATQAPPAVPRLTSLSHGGGCGCKIAPGVLSELLKRATPPALFPDLLVGTETSDDAAVYRLNDEQAIVATTDFFMPIVDDPFDFGRIAATNALSDVYAMGGKPILALALVGMPINVLPHETIAAVLRGGESVCADAGIPVAGGHSIDSVEPIYGLAAIGVVHPSRVKRNAAARAGDVLVLGKPLGVGVLSAALKKNRLDDAGYAQMIATTTKLNRPGAELAALPGVHALTDVTGFGLLGHTLELARGAVLTARVHYASLPWLVGVEALAADGIVTGASGRNWAAYGADVRIADTLPPAAQALLTDPQTSGGLLVACAPDAVDDVLACFRADGFDRAAVIGEMIDGPARVDVA
;
A
#
# COMPACT_ATOMS: atom_id res chain seq x y z
N MET A 1 -27.01 -51.88 -20.95
CA MET A 1 -28.39 -52.19 -21.39
C MET A 1 -29.35 -51.31 -20.60
N ASN A 2 -30.24 -50.61 -21.32
CA ASN A 2 -31.55 -50.01 -20.94
C ASN A 2 -31.71 -49.42 -19.53
N GLY A 3 -32.15 -48.19 -19.29
CA GLY A 3 -32.92 -47.27 -20.13
C GLY A 3 -34.27 -46.92 -19.45
N ARG A 4 -34.53 -45.60 -19.38
CA ARG A 4 -35.85 -44.90 -19.44
C ARG A 4 -36.72 -44.69 -18.18
N ARG A 5 -37.06 -43.38 -18.03
CA ARG A 5 -38.38 -42.75 -17.73
C ARG A 5 -38.95 -43.00 -16.32
N GLY A 6 -39.58 -42.06 -15.63
CA GLY A 6 -40.04 -40.72 -15.93
C GLY A 6 -41.29 -40.41 -15.09
N ALA A 7 -41.39 -39.16 -14.64
CA ALA A 7 -42.61 -38.41 -14.29
C ALA A 7 -43.46 -38.79 -13.05
N GLU A 8 -44.13 -37.74 -12.55
CA GLU A 8 -45.35 -37.72 -11.72
C GLU A 8 -45.21 -37.98 -10.21
N GLU A 9 -45.90 -37.31 -9.28
CA GLU A 9 -46.74 -36.10 -9.25
C GLU A 9 -47.22 -35.95 -7.78
N THR A 10 -47.76 -34.77 -7.43
CA THR A 10 -48.79 -34.54 -6.40
C THR A 10 -48.49 -34.68 -4.89
N ALA A 11 -48.38 -33.52 -4.22
CA ALA A 11 -49.19 -33.11 -3.06
C ALA A 11 -48.74 -31.66 -2.72
N TRP A 12 -49.53 -30.61 -2.89
CA TRP A 12 -50.69 -30.31 -2.06
C TRP A 12 -51.57 -29.25 -2.77
N ALA A 13 -52.81 -29.62 -3.09
CA ALA A 13 -53.91 -28.66 -3.26
C ALA A 13 -54.13 -27.95 -1.90
N GLY A 14 -54.30 -26.64 -1.78
CA GLY A 14 -55.20 -25.77 -2.53
C GLY A 14 -56.05 -25.05 -1.48
N ARG A 15 -56.19 -23.72 -1.59
CA ARG A 15 -57.39 -22.95 -1.19
C ARG A 15 -57.24 -21.48 -1.61
N HIS A 16 -57.97 -21.16 -2.68
CA HIS A 16 -58.69 -19.93 -3.00
C HIS A 16 -57.96 -18.62 -3.34
N TYR A 17 -57.95 -18.36 -4.66
CA TYR A 17 -58.14 -17.07 -5.32
C TYR A 17 -59.49 -16.42 -4.98
N VAL A 18 -59.51 -15.07 -4.99
CA VAL A 18 -60.52 -14.08 -5.47
C VAL A 18 -60.44 -12.86 -4.53
N GLY A 19 -60.33 -11.59 -4.95
CA GLY A 19 -60.42 -11.01 -6.29
C GLY A 19 -59.98 -9.53 -6.28
N ILE A 20 -59.76 -9.03 -7.48
CA ILE A 20 -59.55 -7.63 -7.84
C ILE A 20 -60.91 -6.92 -7.79
N ALA A 21 -60.98 -5.78 -7.08
CA ALA A 21 -61.82 -4.59 -7.37
C ALA A 21 -62.20 -3.86 -6.07
N ARG A 22 -61.66 -2.64 -5.88
CA ARG A 22 -62.37 -1.43 -5.42
C ARG A 22 -61.38 -0.29 -5.20
N ALA A 23 -61.03 0.35 -6.31
CA ALA A 23 -60.79 1.79 -6.32
C ALA A 23 -62.17 2.49 -6.29
N HIS A 24 -62.20 3.72 -5.75
CA HIS A 24 -63.37 4.56 -5.45
C HIS A 24 -64.04 4.31 -4.09
N GLU A 25 -63.64 5.11 -3.09
CA GLU A 25 -64.53 5.82 -2.13
C GLU A 25 -63.75 6.35 -0.91
N GLU A 26 -62.75 7.23 -1.08
CA GLU A 26 -62.23 8.06 0.03
C GLU A 26 -61.76 9.43 -0.48
N LEU A 27 -62.66 10.15 -1.19
CA LEU A 27 -62.34 11.48 -1.78
C LEU A 27 -63.38 12.57 -1.45
N SER A 28 -64.10 12.49 -0.32
CA SER A 28 -65.19 13.46 -0.05
C SER A 28 -65.28 14.03 1.37
N ILE A 29 -64.18 14.15 2.12
CA ILE A 29 -64.20 14.74 3.49
C ILE A 29 -63.23 15.93 3.66
N ILE A 30 -62.72 16.55 2.58
CA ILE A 30 -61.89 17.77 2.69
C ILE A 30 -62.33 18.85 1.70
N GLU A 31 -63.62 19.19 1.67
CA GLU A 31 -64.14 20.35 0.93
C GLU A 31 -65.19 21.13 1.74
N ARG A 32 -64.84 21.62 2.93
CA ARG A 32 -65.76 22.51 3.66
C ARG A 32 -65.19 23.63 4.52
N CYS A 33 -63.95 24.06 4.26
CA CYS A 33 -63.41 25.29 4.84
C CYS A 33 -62.63 26.09 3.79
N TYR A 34 -63.33 26.89 2.98
CA TYR A 34 -62.72 27.95 2.19
C TYR A 34 -63.40 29.29 2.49
N SER A 35 -62.65 30.20 3.10
CA SER A 35 -62.87 31.65 3.11
C SER A 35 -61.50 32.33 3.11
N PRO A 36 -61.31 33.52 2.51
CA PRO A 36 -60.10 33.80 1.74
C PRO A 36 -59.16 34.84 2.38
N ILE A 37 -57.91 34.83 1.89
CA ILE A 37 -56.90 35.90 1.93
C ILE A 37 -56.10 36.07 3.24
N HIS A 38 -54.92 35.46 3.26
CA HIS A 38 -53.67 36.14 3.65
C HIS A 38 -52.54 35.67 2.72
N ARG A 39 -51.93 36.62 1.98
CA ARG A 39 -50.73 36.38 1.16
C ARG A 39 -49.59 35.98 2.10
N MET A 40 -49.19 34.71 2.07
CA MET A 40 -47.89 34.28 2.61
C MET A 40 -46.80 34.68 1.60
N PRO A 41 -45.65 35.19 2.06
CA PRO A 41 -44.52 35.46 1.17
C PRO A 41 -44.02 34.12 0.62
N THR A 42 -43.78 34.07 -0.69
CA THR A 42 -43.08 32.97 -1.35
C THR A 42 -41.69 32.86 -0.74
N MET A 43 -41.50 31.85 0.12
CA MET A 43 -40.18 31.35 0.47
C MET A 43 -39.60 30.74 -0.80
N THR A 44 -38.73 31.49 -1.48
CA THR A 44 -37.75 30.92 -2.39
C THR A 44 -36.94 29.91 -1.58
N GLU A 45 -37.24 28.63 -1.74
CA GLU A 45 -36.33 27.55 -1.38
C GLU A 45 -35.05 27.80 -2.17
N ALA A 46 -34.05 28.37 -1.49
CA ALA A 46 -32.70 28.31 -1.97
C ALA A 46 -32.33 26.83 -1.99
N THR A 47 -32.21 26.25 -3.18
CA THR A 47 -31.54 24.97 -3.40
C THR A 47 -30.15 25.11 -2.81
N GLN A 48 -29.99 24.70 -1.54
CA GLN A 48 -28.66 24.58 -0.95
C GLN A 48 -27.93 23.55 -1.81
N ALA A 49 -26.85 23.98 -2.44
CA ALA A 49 -25.92 23.06 -3.06
C ALA A 49 -25.58 21.99 -2.01
N PRO A 50 -25.54 20.70 -2.39
CA PRO A 50 -25.17 19.66 -1.44
C PRO A 50 -23.85 20.06 -0.76
N PRO A 51 -23.71 19.82 0.56
CA PRO A 51 -22.49 20.16 1.27
C PRO A 51 -21.30 19.55 0.53
N ALA A 52 -20.29 20.38 0.26
CA ALA A 52 -19.13 19.95 -0.52
C ALA A 52 -18.43 18.78 0.20
N VAL A 53 -18.29 17.65 -0.50
CA VAL A 53 -17.59 16.47 0.01
C VAL A 53 -16.13 16.85 0.25
N PRO A 54 -15.59 16.66 1.48
CA PRO A 54 -14.21 17.01 1.76
C PRO A 54 -13.24 16.13 0.97
N ARG A 55 -12.13 16.72 0.53
CA ARG A 55 -11.02 15.98 -0.10
C ARG A 55 -10.41 15.00 0.89
N LEU A 56 -10.17 13.75 0.51
CA LEU A 56 -9.62 12.73 1.42
C LEU A 56 -8.29 13.15 2.04
N THR A 57 -7.39 13.76 1.26
CA THR A 57 -6.09 14.22 1.79
C THR A 57 -6.22 15.36 2.80
N SER A 58 -7.34 16.11 2.79
CA SER A 58 -7.60 17.17 3.77
C SER A 58 -7.99 16.65 5.15
N LEU A 59 -8.42 15.39 5.23
CA LEU A 59 -8.77 14.70 6.48
C LEU A 59 -7.58 13.93 7.08
N SER A 60 -6.37 14.06 6.52
CA SER A 60 -5.19 13.25 6.88
C SER A 60 -4.07 14.12 7.47
N HIS A 61 -3.74 13.97 8.75
CA HIS A 61 -2.61 14.70 9.36
C HIS A 61 -1.23 14.26 8.81
N GLY A 62 -1.13 13.02 8.30
CA GLY A 62 0.00 12.52 7.52
C GLY A 62 -0.49 11.46 6.55
N GLY A 63 -0.14 11.54 5.26
CA GLY A 63 -0.62 10.58 4.26
C GLY A 63 0.35 9.42 4.06
N GLY A 64 -0.17 8.22 3.79
CA GLY A 64 0.62 7.06 3.35
C GLY A 64 1.57 6.55 4.41
N CYS A 65 2.67 5.92 4.00
CA CYS A 65 3.69 5.44 4.94
C CYS A 65 4.33 6.57 5.77
N GLY A 66 4.16 7.84 5.38
CA GLY A 66 4.59 9.00 6.14
C GLY A 66 3.82 9.21 7.46
N CYS A 67 2.71 8.50 7.70
CA CYS A 67 1.96 8.53 8.96
C CYS A 67 2.47 7.54 10.02
N LYS A 68 3.45 6.70 9.70
CA LYS A 68 4.01 5.73 10.64
C LYS A 68 4.61 6.44 11.86
N ILE A 69 4.47 5.82 13.04
CA ILE A 69 5.15 6.26 14.27
C ILE A 69 6.67 6.23 13.99
N ALA A 70 7.38 7.28 14.40
CA ALA A 70 8.82 7.37 14.19
C ALA A 70 9.53 6.14 14.80
N PRO A 71 10.53 5.53 14.11
CA PRO A 71 11.15 4.27 14.54
C PRO A 71 11.67 4.28 15.98
N GLY A 72 12.28 5.40 16.42
CA GLY A 72 12.77 5.56 17.78
C GLY A 72 11.66 5.51 18.83
N VAL A 73 10.50 6.14 18.56
CA VAL A 73 9.34 6.12 19.46
C VAL A 73 8.73 4.72 19.53
N LEU A 74 8.57 4.06 18.38
CA LEU A 74 8.03 2.71 18.32
C LEU A 74 8.93 1.71 19.07
N SER A 75 10.25 1.81 18.89
CA SER A 75 11.21 0.97 19.61
C SER A 75 11.08 1.12 21.13
N GLU A 76 10.99 2.36 21.65
CA GLU A 76 10.73 2.62 23.06
C GLU A 76 9.39 2.03 23.55
N LEU A 77 8.32 2.17 22.76
CA LEU A 77 6.99 1.64 23.10
C LEU A 77 6.95 0.10 23.10
N LEU A 78 7.76 -0.54 22.26
CA LEU A 78 7.83 -2.00 22.13
C LEU A 78 8.85 -2.63 23.09
N LYS A 79 9.62 -1.85 23.86
CA LYS A 79 10.55 -2.39 24.86
C LYS A 79 9.80 -3.28 25.84
N ARG A 80 10.10 -4.58 25.80
CA ARG A 80 9.56 -5.57 26.73
C ARG A 80 10.46 -5.66 27.95
N ALA A 81 9.85 -5.79 29.13
CA ALA A 81 10.57 -6.03 30.39
C ALA A 81 11.10 -7.47 30.51
N THR A 82 10.66 -8.39 29.63
CA THR A 82 11.00 -9.82 29.69
C THR A 82 11.33 -10.32 28.27
N PRO A 83 12.31 -11.21 28.11
CA PRO A 83 12.62 -11.82 26.82
C PRO A 83 11.37 -12.48 26.23
N PRO A 84 11.11 -12.31 24.92
CA PRO A 84 10.01 -13.00 24.27
C PRO A 84 10.19 -14.52 24.36
N ALA A 85 9.06 -15.23 24.47
CA ALA A 85 9.07 -16.69 24.34
C ALA A 85 9.62 -17.09 22.96
N LEU A 86 10.40 -18.17 22.93
CA LEU A 86 10.93 -18.71 21.68
C LEU A 86 9.86 -19.55 21.00
N PHE A 87 9.56 -19.21 19.74
CA PHE A 87 8.64 -19.96 18.88
C PHE A 87 9.47 -20.57 17.73
N PRO A 88 9.85 -21.86 17.79
CA PRO A 88 10.79 -22.46 16.83
C PRO A 88 10.36 -22.44 15.36
N ASP A 89 9.04 -22.33 15.11
CA ASP A 89 8.48 -22.26 13.76
C ASP A 89 8.28 -20.83 13.25
N LEU A 90 8.50 -19.81 14.09
CA LEU A 90 8.58 -18.42 13.66
C LEU A 90 9.96 -18.21 13.02
N LEU A 91 10.03 -18.34 11.69
CA LEU A 91 11.27 -18.21 10.91
C LEU A 91 11.77 -16.77 10.90
N VAL A 92 10.82 -15.82 10.79
CA VAL A 92 11.06 -14.38 10.77
C VAL A 92 10.07 -13.73 11.72
N GLY A 93 10.58 -13.19 12.82
CA GLY A 93 9.83 -12.48 13.84
C GLY A 93 10.20 -10.99 13.91
N THR A 94 10.44 -10.49 15.12
CA THR A 94 10.71 -9.05 15.36
C THR A 94 12.20 -8.72 15.45
N GLU A 95 13.07 -9.73 15.34
CA GLU A 95 14.49 -9.65 15.64
C GLU A 95 15.32 -8.90 14.57
N THR A 96 14.88 -8.88 13.32
CA THR A 96 15.69 -8.37 12.18
C THR A 96 15.01 -7.28 11.35
N SER A 97 13.89 -6.71 11.82
CA SER A 97 13.14 -5.67 11.09
C SER A 97 12.83 -6.07 9.64
N ASP A 98 12.54 -7.35 9.39
CA ASP A 98 12.06 -7.85 8.09
C ASP A 98 10.62 -7.37 7.82
N ASP A 99 10.21 -7.44 6.55
CA ASP A 99 8.97 -6.83 6.05
C ASP A 99 7.69 -7.55 6.54
N ALA A 100 7.76 -8.85 6.84
CA ALA A 100 6.62 -9.62 7.32
C ALA A 100 7.02 -10.76 8.27
N ALA A 101 6.06 -11.19 9.10
CA ALA A 101 6.24 -12.39 9.90
C ALA A 101 6.16 -13.64 9.02
N VAL A 102 7.08 -14.59 9.22
CA VAL A 102 7.08 -15.87 8.51
C VAL A 102 7.00 -17.03 9.49
N TYR A 103 5.94 -17.83 9.37
CA TYR A 103 5.66 -18.97 10.24
C TYR A 103 5.66 -20.27 9.45
N ARG A 104 6.57 -21.19 9.76
CA ARG A 104 6.67 -22.50 9.12
C ARG A 104 5.48 -23.38 9.52
N LEU A 105 4.81 -23.98 8.53
CA LEU A 105 3.78 -24.98 8.76
C LEU A 105 4.34 -26.40 8.64
N ASN A 106 5.22 -26.62 7.67
CA ASN A 106 5.89 -27.87 7.38
C ASN A 106 7.15 -27.60 6.54
N ASP A 107 7.82 -28.65 6.05
CA ASP A 107 9.08 -28.54 5.31
C ASP A 107 8.94 -27.83 3.94
N GLU A 108 7.72 -27.81 3.38
CA GLU A 108 7.45 -27.27 2.04
C GLU A 108 6.70 -25.93 2.07
N GLN A 109 6.10 -25.56 3.22
CA GLN A 109 5.21 -24.41 3.33
C GLN A 109 5.45 -23.60 4.60
N ALA A 110 5.54 -22.29 4.42
CA ALA A 110 5.44 -21.27 5.46
C ALA A 110 4.39 -20.22 5.09
N ILE A 111 3.73 -19.69 6.11
CA ILE A 111 2.83 -18.54 6.01
C ILE A 111 3.66 -17.27 6.10
N VAL A 112 3.40 -16.34 5.20
CA VAL A 112 3.82 -14.95 5.30
C VAL A 112 2.62 -14.14 5.76
N ALA A 113 2.74 -13.40 6.85
CA ALA A 113 1.66 -12.57 7.39
C ALA A 113 2.17 -11.15 7.63
N THR A 114 1.50 -10.19 6.99
CA THR A 114 1.76 -8.75 7.18
C THR A 114 0.45 -7.99 7.39
N THR A 115 0.58 -6.78 7.91
CA THR A 115 -0.51 -5.81 7.97
C THR A 115 0.05 -4.43 7.70
N ASP A 116 -0.56 -3.70 6.78
CA ASP A 116 -0.24 -2.30 6.55
C ASP A 116 -1.51 -1.52 6.20
N PHE A 117 -1.67 -0.36 6.83
CA PHE A 117 -2.82 0.54 6.65
C PHE A 117 -2.39 1.97 6.91
N PHE A 118 -3.02 2.91 6.23
CA PHE A 118 -2.66 4.32 6.33
C PHE A 118 -3.78 5.25 5.94
N MET A 119 -3.55 6.54 6.18
CA MET A 119 -4.41 7.63 5.74
C MET A 119 -4.17 7.99 4.26
N PRO A 120 -5.17 8.54 3.56
CA PRO A 120 -5.11 8.93 2.16
C PRO A 120 -3.87 9.73 1.73
N ILE A 121 -3.29 9.33 0.58
CA ILE A 121 -2.26 10.10 -0.14
C ILE A 121 -2.78 10.77 -1.42
N VAL A 122 -4.00 10.44 -1.82
CA VAL A 122 -4.71 10.96 -2.98
C VAL A 122 -6.16 11.28 -2.62
N ASP A 123 -6.78 12.14 -3.41
CA ASP A 123 -8.17 12.58 -3.18
C ASP A 123 -9.21 11.65 -3.81
N ASP A 124 -8.85 10.92 -4.87
CA ASP A 124 -9.73 9.91 -5.45
C ASP A 124 -9.83 8.68 -4.52
N PRO A 125 -11.04 8.29 -4.08
CA PRO A 125 -11.23 7.20 -3.14
C PRO A 125 -10.86 5.83 -3.73
N PHE A 126 -11.14 5.61 -5.01
CA PHE A 126 -10.86 4.33 -5.65
C PHE A 126 -9.35 4.11 -5.76
N ASP A 127 -8.60 5.13 -6.19
CA ASP A 127 -7.15 5.08 -6.24
C ASP A 127 -6.52 4.99 -4.84
N PHE A 128 -7.07 5.67 -3.82
CA PHE A 128 -6.60 5.47 -2.43
C PHE A 128 -6.72 3.99 -2.02
N GLY A 129 -7.88 3.37 -2.27
CA GLY A 129 -8.09 1.95 -2.01
C GLY A 129 -7.08 1.05 -2.71
N ARG A 130 -6.81 1.32 -4.00
CA ARG A 130 -5.84 0.58 -4.80
C ARG A 130 -4.43 0.70 -4.24
N ILE A 131 -4.00 1.92 -3.87
CA ILE A 131 -2.66 2.17 -3.34
C ILE A 131 -2.46 1.46 -2.00
N ALA A 132 -3.44 1.55 -1.10
CA ALA A 132 -3.39 0.89 0.21
C ALA A 132 -3.29 -0.63 0.08
N ALA A 133 -4.12 -1.23 -0.78
CA ALA A 133 -4.06 -2.67 -1.04
C ALA A 133 -2.74 -3.10 -1.67
N THR A 134 -2.25 -2.36 -2.67
CA THR A 134 -0.98 -2.67 -3.34
C THR A 134 0.19 -2.60 -2.36
N ASN A 135 0.22 -1.60 -1.48
CA ASN A 135 1.22 -1.48 -0.43
C ASN A 135 1.15 -2.66 0.56
N ALA A 136 -0.04 -2.98 1.09
CA ALA A 136 -0.18 -4.05 2.08
C ALA A 136 0.18 -5.45 1.52
N LEU A 137 0.05 -5.66 0.21
CA LEU A 137 0.49 -6.89 -0.45
C LEU A 137 2.00 -6.92 -0.73
N SER A 138 2.67 -5.76 -0.69
CA SER A 138 4.07 -5.62 -1.07
C SER A 138 5.00 -6.44 -0.19
N ASP A 139 4.82 -6.42 1.14
CA ASP A 139 5.68 -7.18 2.07
C ASP A 139 5.62 -8.69 1.82
N VAL A 140 4.45 -9.21 1.38
CA VAL A 140 4.34 -10.63 1.02
C VAL A 140 5.28 -10.96 -0.13
N TYR A 141 5.34 -10.09 -1.15
CA TYR A 141 6.25 -10.25 -2.27
C TYR A 141 7.71 -10.00 -1.87
N ALA A 142 7.98 -9.06 -0.95
CA ALA A 142 9.32 -8.77 -0.43
C ALA A 142 9.94 -9.98 0.30
N MET A 143 9.12 -10.79 0.96
CA MET A 143 9.55 -12.07 1.56
C MET A 143 9.67 -13.23 0.55
N GLY A 144 9.38 -12.98 -0.74
CA GLY A 144 9.35 -14.02 -1.78
C GLY A 144 8.07 -14.86 -1.80
N GLY A 145 7.04 -14.43 -1.08
CA GLY A 145 5.76 -15.11 -0.97
C GLY A 145 4.80 -14.81 -2.12
N LYS A 146 3.79 -15.66 -2.25
CA LYS A 146 2.62 -15.44 -3.11
C LYS A 146 1.40 -15.17 -2.21
N PRO A 147 0.73 -14.01 -2.32
CA PRO A 147 -0.50 -13.76 -1.58
C PRO A 147 -1.56 -14.82 -1.89
N ILE A 148 -2.38 -15.16 -0.89
CA ILE A 148 -3.49 -16.13 -1.03
C ILE A 148 -4.84 -15.56 -0.60
N LEU A 149 -4.86 -14.60 0.34
CA LEU A 149 -6.06 -13.86 0.75
C LEU A 149 -5.66 -12.57 1.49
N ALA A 150 -6.62 -11.67 1.63
CA ALA A 150 -6.49 -10.49 2.46
C ALA A 150 -7.74 -10.24 3.32
N LEU A 151 -7.57 -9.54 4.44
CA LEU A 151 -8.66 -9.04 5.28
C LEU A 151 -8.60 -7.51 5.31
N ALA A 152 -9.73 -6.85 5.03
CA ALA A 152 -9.81 -5.39 5.02
C ALA A 152 -9.76 -4.80 6.43
N LEU A 153 -8.96 -3.75 6.61
CA LEU A 153 -8.91 -2.94 7.82
C LEU A 153 -9.43 -1.55 7.49
N VAL A 154 -10.54 -1.17 8.13
CA VAL A 154 -11.30 0.04 7.75
C VAL A 154 -11.58 0.90 8.98
N GLY A 155 -11.12 2.16 8.95
CA GLY A 155 -11.57 3.20 9.87
C GLY A 155 -12.10 4.36 9.04
N MET A 156 -13.38 4.73 9.16
CA MET A 156 -13.95 5.78 8.31
C MET A 156 -14.86 6.71 9.12
N PRO A 157 -14.83 8.04 8.88
CA PRO A 157 -15.75 8.96 9.51
C PRO A 157 -17.12 8.90 8.83
N ILE A 158 -17.96 7.94 9.24
CA ILE A 158 -19.23 7.62 8.54
C ILE A 158 -20.22 8.80 8.52
N ASN A 159 -20.09 9.72 9.47
CA ASN A 159 -20.92 10.93 9.56
C ASN A 159 -20.35 12.13 8.78
N VAL A 160 -19.13 12.01 8.23
CA VAL A 160 -18.45 13.08 7.48
C VAL A 160 -18.29 12.71 6.01
N LEU A 161 -17.94 11.46 5.72
CA LEU A 161 -17.77 10.97 4.35
C LEU A 161 -19.06 10.29 3.86
N PRO A 162 -19.50 10.60 2.63
CA PRO A 162 -20.58 9.86 2.01
C PRO A 162 -20.27 8.36 1.89
N HIS A 163 -21.28 7.51 2.05
CA HIS A 163 -21.11 6.06 2.01
C HIS A 163 -20.60 5.57 0.66
N GLU A 164 -20.96 6.24 -0.44
CA GLU A 164 -20.46 5.92 -1.78
C GLU A 164 -18.96 6.17 -1.93
N THR A 165 -18.42 7.17 -1.24
CA THR A 165 -16.98 7.46 -1.17
C THR A 165 -16.27 6.35 -0.42
N ILE A 166 -16.79 5.93 0.73
CA ILE A 166 -16.25 4.80 1.51
C ILE A 166 -16.27 3.53 0.66
N ALA A 167 -17.41 3.24 0.02
CA ALA A 167 -17.55 2.07 -0.85
C ALA A 167 -16.59 2.12 -2.05
N ALA A 168 -16.26 3.30 -2.58
CA ALA A 168 -15.26 3.45 -3.64
C ALA A 168 -13.84 3.07 -3.16
N VAL A 169 -13.46 3.42 -1.93
CA VAL A 169 -12.20 2.96 -1.32
C VAL A 169 -12.14 1.44 -1.25
N LEU A 170 -13.21 0.80 -0.75
CA LEU A 170 -13.28 -0.65 -0.65
C LEU A 170 -13.18 -1.32 -2.03
N ARG A 171 -13.92 -0.84 -3.02
CA ARG A 171 -13.83 -1.33 -4.41
C ARG A 171 -12.44 -1.16 -5.01
N GLY A 172 -11.74 -0.08 -4.66
CA GLY A 172 -10.36 0.15 -5.06
C GLY A 172 -9.45 -0.96 -4.56
N GLY A 173 -9.50 -1.27 -3.27
CA GLY A 173 -8.69 -2.35 -2.70
C GLY A 173 -9.08 -3.73 -3.21
N GLU A 174 -10.38 -4.01 -3.34
CA GLU A 174 -10.89 -5.25 -3.95
C GLU A 174 -10.37 -5.45 -5.39
N SER A 175 -10.31 -4.38 -6.19
CA SER A 175 -9.80 -4.47 -7.57
C SER A 175 -8.34 -4.90 -7.64
N VAL A 176 -7.50 -4.48 -6.67
CA VAL A 176 -6.09 -4.87 -6.59
C VAL A 176 -5.96 -6.31 -6.11
N CYS A 177 -6.76 -6.73 -5.12
CA CYS A 177 -6.80 -8.13 -4.71
C CYS A 177 -7.24 -9.05 -5.86
N ALA A 178 -8.24 -8.63 -6.64
CA ALA A 178 -8.67 -9.36 -7.83
C ALA A 178 -7.56 -9.45 -8.89
N ASP A 179 -6.83 -8.35 -9.14
CA ASP A 179 -5.66 -8.35 -10.02
C ASP A 179 -4.53 -9.26 -9.50
N ALA A 180 -4.31 -9.30 -8.18
CA ALA A 180 -3.39 -10.22 -7.53
C ALA A 180 -3.87 -11.69 -7.53
N GLY A 181 -5.11 -11.96 -7.94
CA GLY A 181 -5.70 -13.29 -7.98
C GLY A 181 -6.16 -13.83 -6.61
N ILE A 182 -6.43 -12.94 -5.65
CA ILE A 182 -6.81 -13.31 -4.28
C ILE A 182 -8.16 -12.70 -3.86
N PRO A 183 -8.91 -13.33 -2.94
CA PRO A 183 -10.10 -12.74 -2.36
C PRO A 183 -9.78 -11.76 -1.24
N VAL A 184 -10.62 -10.73 -1.10
CA VAL A 184 -10.82 -10.05 0.19
C VAL A 184 -11.80 -10.89 1.01
N ALA A 185 -11.27 -11.63 2.00
CA ALA A 185 -12.00 -12.66 2.74
C ALA A 185 -12.71 -12.12 4.00
N GLY A 186 -13.19 -10.88 3.93
CA GLY A 186 -13.79 -10.17 5.07
C GLY A 186 -12.87 -9.07 5.60
N GLY A 187 -13.00 -8.75 6.89
CA GLY A 187 -12.27 -7.64 7.50
C GLY A 187 -12.90 -7.15 8.79
N HIS A 188 -12.44 -5.99 9.26
CA HIS A 188 -13.03 -5.27 10.37
C HIS A 188 -13.14 -3.78 10.07
N SER A 189 -14.25 -3.17 10.50
CA SER A 189 -14.52 -1.75 10.29
C SER A 189 -14.90 -1.05 11.59
N ILE A 190 -14.40 0.16 11.80
CA ILE A 190 -14.75 1.05 12.91
C ILE A 190 -15.14 2.45 12.39
N ASP A 191 -15.98 3.15 13.16
CA ASP A 191 -16.13 4.60 13.00
C ASP A 191 -14.85 5.28 13.52
N SER A 192 -14.32 6.24 12.78
CA SER A 192 -13.03 6.88 13.04
C SER A 192 -13.11 8.35 12.64
N VAL A 193 -12.33 9.21 13.29
CA VAL A 193 -12.24 10.63 12.90
C VAL A 193 -11.52 10.80 11.57
N GLU A 194 -10.49 9.99 11.31
CA GLU A 194 -9.70 10.02 10.08
C GLU A 194 -10.01 8.80 9.20
N PRO A 195 -10.01 8.96 7.86
CA PRO A 195 -10.10 7.84 6.94
C PRO A 195 -8.80 7.01 6.98
N ILE A 196 -8.94 5.72 7.25
CA ILE A 196 -7.89 4.73 7.37
C ILE A 196 -8.31 3.50 6.57
N TYR A 197 -7.45 3.04 5.68
CA TYR A 197 -7.68 1.84 4.92
C TYR A 197 -6.37 1.06 4.70
N GLY A 198 -6.48 -0.26 4.66
CA GLY A 198 -5.38 -1.16 4.38
C GLY A 198 -5.83 -2.61 4.51
N LEU A 199 -4.86 -3.52 4.51
CA LEU A 199 -5.12 -4.96 4.54
C LEU A 199 -4.21 -5.64 5.57
N ALA A 200 -4.74 -6.68 6.20
CA ALA A 200 -3.92 -7.79 6.68
C ALA A 200 -3.78 -8.79 5.52
N ALA A 201 -2.57 -8.96 5.00
CA ALA A 201 -2.28 -9.81 3.85
C ALA A 201 -1.62 -11.11 4.30
N ILE A 202 -2.13 -12.23 3.76
CA ILE A 202 -1.62 -13.57 4.03
C ILE A 202 -1.13 -14.17 2.72
N GLY A 203 0.10 -14.67 2.73
CA GLY A 203 0.72 -15.37 1.63
C GLY A 203 1.36 -16.69 2.05
N VAL A 204 1.85 -17.41 1.04
CA VAL A 204 2.59 -18.66 1.22
C VAL A 204 3.95 -18.58 0.53
N VAL A 205 4.96 -19.19 1.14
CA VAL A 205 6.31 -19.30 0.60
C VAL A 205 6.90 -20.65 0.97
N HIS A 206 7.79 -21.19 0.12
CA HIS A 206 8.58 -22.35 0.51
C HIS A 206 9.61 -21.92 1.56
N PRO A 207 9.77 -22.61 2.71
CA PRO A 207 10.67 -22.19 3.79
C PRO A 207 12.11 -21.90 3.33
N SER A 208 12.62 -22.66 2.35
CA SER A 208 13.97 -22.46 1.79
C SER A 208 14.12 -21.27 0.84
N ARG A 209 13.01 -20.60 0.46
CA ARG A 209 12.98 -19.47 -0.48
C ARG A 209 12.67 -18.14 0.20
N VAL A 210 12.44 -18.16 1.51
CA VAL A 210 12.26 -16.93 2.30
C VAL A 210 13.49 -16.05 2.10
N LYS A 211 13.30 -14.86 1.53
CA LYS A 211 14.35 -13.85 1.43
C LYS A 211 14.24 -12.94 2.64
N ARG A 212 15.38 -12.70 3.28
CA ARG A 212 15.51 -11.79 4.42
C ARG A 212 16.31 -10.59 3.97
N ASN A 213 16.05 -9.42 4.55
CA ASN A 213 16.83 -8.22 4.31
C ASN A 213 18.28 -8.35 4.84
N ALA A 214 18.54 -9.23 5.81
CA ALA A 214 19.85 -9.42 6.44
C ALA A 214 20.81 -10.35 5.67
N ALA A 215 20.38 -10.92 4.54
CA ALA A 215 21.13 -11.98 3.85
C ALA A 215 22.05 -11.48 2.71
N ALA A 216 22.18 -10.17 2.52
CA ALA A 216 23.04 -9.57 1.50
C ALA A 216 24.52 -9.94 1.75
N ARG A 217 25.32 -9.97 0.68
CA ARG A 217 26.73 -10.37 0.71
C ARG A 217 27.62 -9.27 0.15
N ALA A 218 28.87 -9.24 0.57
CA ALA A 218 29.88 -8.37 -0.04
C ALA A 218 30.05 -8.73 -1.53
N GLY A 219 30.05 -7.72 -2.38
CA GLY A 219 30.07 -7.85 -3.84
C GLY A 219 28.68 -7.95 -4.49
N ASP A 220 27.59 -8.00 -3.72
CA ASP A 220 26.25 -7.98 -4.30
C ASP A 220 25.96 -6.65 -5.01
N VAL A 221 25.29 -6.73 -6.15
CA VAL A 221 24.74 -5.60 -6.88
C VAL A 221 23.35 -5.29 -6.35
N LEU A 222 23.05 -4.00 -6.19
CA LEU A 222 21.75 -3.49 -5.77
C LEU A 222 20.89 -3.13 -6.97
N VAL A 223 19.70 -3.72 -7.08
CA VAL A 223 18.71 -3.45 -8.13
C VAL A 223 17.42 -2.93 -7.51
N LEU A 224 16.92 -1.80 -8.01
CA LEU A 224 15.65 -1.21 -7.58
C LEU A 224 14.58 -1.40 -8.67
N GLY A 225 13.42 -1.94 -8.29
CA GLY A 225 12.36 -2.32 -9.22
C GLY A 225 11.46 -1.16 -9.69
N LYS A 226 11.23 -0.14 -8.87
CA LYS A 226 10.38 1.02 -9.23
C LYS A 226 11.14 2.34 -9.13
N PRO A 227 10.75 3.35 -9.93
CA PRO A 227 11.29 4.68 -9.79
C PRO A 227 10.88 5.36 -8.47
N LEU A 228 11.69 6.32 -8.05
CA LEU A 228 11.58 7.06 -6.79
C LEU A 228 10.90 8.42 -6.98
N GLY A 229 10.33 8.93 -5.88
CA GLY A 229 9.77 10.28 -5.77
C GLY A 229 8.27 10.35 -5.51
N VAL A 230 7.63 9.25 -5.11
CA VAL A 230 6.19 9.22 -4.84
C VAL A 230 5.79 10.23 -3.76
N GLY A 231 6.59 10.38 -2.70
CA GLY A 231 6.33 11.33 -1.63
C GLY A 231 6.36 12.78 -2.14
N VAL A 232 7.32 13.12 -2.99
CA VAL A 232 7.40 14.43 -3.66
C VAL A 232 6.16 14.69 -4.53
N LEU A 233 5.72 13.72 -5.34
CA LEU A 233 4.49 13.87 -6.13
C LEU A 233 3.26 14.04 -5.25
N SER A 234 3.14 13.27 -4.16
CA SER A 234 2.05 13.43 -3.19
C SER A 234 2.09 14.79 -2.50
N ALA A 235 3.26 15.32 -2.17
CA ALA A 235 3.41 16.67 -1.63
C ALA A 235 3.02 17.74 -2.65
N ALA A 236 3.34 17.55 -3.93
CA ALA A 236 2.89 18.42 -5.02
C ALA A 236 1.37 18.39 -5.18
N LEU A 237 0.74 17.21 -5.12
CA LEU A 237 -0.72 17.06 -5.18
C LEU A 237 -1.39 17.83 -4.04
N LYS A 238 -0.92 17.67 -2.80
CA LYS A 238 -1.47 18.39 -1.65
C LYS A 238 -1.37 19.92 -1.78
N LYS A 239 -0.34 20.40 -2.46
CA LYS A 239 -0.10 21.83 -2.74
C LYS A 239 -0.76 22.31 -4.03
N ASN A 240 -1.56 21.48 -4.72
CA ASN A 240 -2.15 21.77 -6.03
C ASN A 240 -1.09 22.17 -7.09
N ARG A 241 0.10 21.55 -7.03
CA ARG A 241 1.22 21.77 -7.94
C ARG A 241 1.55 20.52 -8.78
N LEU A 242 0.71 19.49 -8.73
CA LEU A 242 0.82 18.29 -9.55
C LEU A 242 -0.18 18.37 -10.70
N ASP A 243 0.28 18.14 -11.92
CA ASP A 243 -0.56 18.08 -13.10
C ASP A 243 -1.13 16.66 -13.32
N ASP A 244 -2.02 16.51 -14.31
CA ASP A 244 -2.67 15.22 -14.60
C ASP A 244 -1.67 14.13 -15.01
N ALA A 245 -0.60 14.51 -15.73
CA ALA A 245 0.46 13.58 -16.12
C ALA A 245 1.25 13.07 -14.91
N GLY A 246 1.61 13.97 -13.99
CA GLY A 246 2.24 13.63 -12.72
C GLY A 246 1.34 12.76 -11.84
N TYR A 247 0.04 13.05 -11.79
CA TYR A 247 -0.93 12.21 -11.08
C TYR A 247 -1.03 10.81 -11.68
N ALA A 248 -1.21 10.70 -13.00
CA ALA A 248 -1.27 9.41 -13.69
C ALA A 248 -0.01 8.56 -13.46
N GLN A 249 1.17 9.19 -13.50
CA GLN A 249 2.44 8.52 -13.21
C GLN A 249 2.52 8.03 -11.75
N MET A 250 2.07 8.84 -10.79
CA MET A 250 1.99 8.47 -9.38
C MET A 250 1.08 7.26 -9.19
N ILE A 251 -0.14 7.27 -9.76
CA ILE A 251 -1.07 6.14 -9.67
C ILE A 251 -0.49 4.88 -10.33
N ALA A 252 0.09 5.00 -11.53
CA ALA A 252 0.68 3.86 -12.23
C ALA A 252 1.81 3.20 -11.42
N THR A 253 2.62 3.99 -10.73
CA THR A 253 3.74 3.48 -9.92
C THR A 253 3.26 2.83 -8.62
N THR A 254 2.31 3.47 -7.94
CA THR A 254 1.82 3.08 -6.61
C THR A 254 0.75 1.99 -6.62
N THR A 255 0.20 1.66 -7.80
CA THR A 255 -0.78 0.57 -7.97
C THR A 255 -0.23 -0.63 -8.74
N LYS A 256 1.07 -0.63 -9.04
CA LYS A 256 1.76 -1.77 -9.68
C LYS A 256 2.21 -2.76 -8.60
N LEU A 257 1.66 -3.97 -8.63
CA LEU A 257 1.97 -5.04 -7.67
C LEU A 257 3.41 -5.53 -7.85
N ASN A 258 4.14 -5.71 -6.74
CA ASN A 258 5.50 -6.23 -6.71
C ASN A 258 5.58 -7.76 -6.97
N ARG A 259 4.75 -8.30 -7.88
CA ARG A 259 4.71 -9.73 -8.24
C ARG A 259 6.09 -10.35 -8.54
N PRO A 260 7.08 -9.65 -9.13
CA PRO A 260 8.41 -10.22 -9.35
C PRO A 260 9.05 -10.80 -8.09
N GLY A 261 8.70 -10.34 -6.89
CA GLY A 261 9.32 -10.80 -5.64
C GLY A 261 9.29 -12.32 -5.44
N ALA A 262 8.18 -12.98 -5.81
CA ALA A 262 8.07 -14.44 -5.69
C ALA A 262 9.01 -15.21 -6.63
N GLU A 263 9.23 -14.68 -7.84
CA GLU A 263 10.11 -15.32 -8.84
C GLU A 263 11.58 -14.95 -8.58
N LEU A 264 11.87 -13.71 -8.18
CA LEU A 264 13.19 -13.27 -7.70
C LEU A 264 13.66 -14.14 -6.53
N ALA A 265 12.76 -14.51 -5.63
CA ALA A 265 13.09 -15.36 -4.49
C ALA A 265 13.54 -16.79 -4.89
N ALA A 266 13.15 -17.25 -6.08
CA ALA A 266 13.59 -18.54 -6.60
C ALA A 266 14.99 -18.50 -7.25
N LEU A 267 15.51 -17.31 -7.57
CA LEU A 267 16.84 -17.16 -8.17
C LEU A 267 17.93 -17.41 -7.11
N PRO A 268 18.86 -18.36 -7.34
CA PRO A 268 19.94 -18.65 -6.39
C PRO A 268 20.86 -17.46 -6.13
N GLY A 269 21.07 -16.60 -7.13
CA GLY A 269 21.91 -15.41 -7.03
C GLY A 269 21.25 -14.22 -6.33
N VAL A 270 19.96 -14.28 -5.99
CA VAL A 270 19.33 -13.25 -5.14
C VAL A 270 19.58 -13.61 -3.68
N HIS A 271 20.31 -12.75 -2.98
CA HIS A 271 20.69 -13.01 -1.59
C HIS A 271 19.76 -12.33 -0.60
N ALA A 272 19.39 -11.07 -0.83
CA ALA A 272 18.41 -10.34 -0.03
C ALA A 272 17.37 -9.63 -0.90
N LEU A 273 16.19 -9.45 -0.31
CA LEU A 273 15.04 -8.80 -0.92
C LEU A 273 14.30 -8.04 0.17
N THR A 274 13.90 -6.81 -0.13
CA THR A 274 12.99 -5.98 0.67
C THR A 274 12.23 -5.06 -0.28
N ASP A 275 11.34 -4.21 0.23
CA ASP A 275 10.73 -3.13 -0.55
C ASP A 275 11.10 -1.75 0.00
N VAL A 276 11.06 -0.74 -0.87
CA VAL A 276 11.34 0.64 -0.46
C VAL A 276 10.01 1.33 -0.18
N THR A 277 9.71 1.58 1.10
CA THR A 277 8.47 2.24 1.51
C THR A 277 8.70 3.52 2.33
N GLY A 278 8.19 3.58 3.56
CA GLY A 278 8.06 4.81 4.36
C GLY A 278 9.39 5.42 4.79
N PHE A 279 10.45 4.62 4.92
CA PHE A 279 11.76 5.11 5.33
C PHE A 279 12.58 5.68 4.17
N GLY A 280 12.04 5.62 2.95
CA GLY A 280 12.75 6.04 1.74
C GLY A 280 13.90 5.11 1.39
N LEU A 281 14.56 5.39 0.26
CA LEU A 281 15.62 4.53 -0.26
C LEU A 281 16.72 4.30 0.77
N LEU A 282 17.19 5.37 1.43
CA LEU A 282 18.31 5.28 2.37
C LEU A 282 17.96 4.46 3.62
N GLY A 283 16.74 4.58 4.13
CA GLY A 283 16.31 3.83 5.29
C GLY A 283 16.35 2.32 5.05
N HIS A 284 15.71 1.86 3.98
CA HIS A 284 15.66 0.43 3.63
C HIS A 284 17.02 -0.10 3.17
N THR A 285 17.82 0.72 2.47
CA THR A 285 19.20 0.34 2.12
C THR A 285 20.09 0.22 3.38
N LEU A 286 19.86 1.06 4.39
CA LEU A 286 20.57 0.97 5.65
C LEU A 286 20.16 -0.25 6.48
N GLU A 287 18.89 -0.68 6.40
CA GLU A 287 18.43 -1.93 7.02
C GLU A 287 19.17 -3.14 6.43
N LEU A 288 19.29 -3.21 5.10
CA LEU A 288 20.13 -4.21 4.41
C LEU A 288 21.59 -4.16 4.91
N ALA A 289 22.19 -2.95 4.93
CA ALA A 289 23.57 -2.74 5.37
C ALA A 289 23.79 -3.17 6.84
N ARG A 290 22.85 -2.88 7.73
CA ARG A 290 22.90 -3.27 9.15
C ARG A 290 22.72 -4.76 9.34
N GLY A 291 21.75 -5.37 8.66
CA GLY A 291 21.49 -6.81 8.74
C GLY A 291 22.67 -7.65 8.25
N ALA A 292 23.29 -7.22 7.14
CA ALA A 292 24.44 -7.92 6.56
C ALA A 292 25.80 -7.52 7.17
N VAL A 293 25.85 -6.44 7.97
CA VAL A 293 27.09 -5.84 8.51
C VAL A 293 28.04 -5.43 7.37
N LEU A 294 27.51 -4.66 6.41
CA LEU A 294 28.20 -4.21 5.21
C LEU A 294 27.99 -2.72 4.99
N THR A 295 28.78 -2.11 4.11
CA THR A 295 28.48 -0.78 3.58
C THR A 295 27.70 -0.93 2.27
N ALA A 296 26.58 -0.23 2.13
CA ALA A 296 25.91 -0.09 0.84
C ALA A 296 26.41 1.16 0.14
N ARG A 297 26.94 1.02 -1.08
CA ARG A 297 27.29 2.14 -1.95
C ARG A 297 26.18 2.36 -2.97
N VAL A 298 25.55 3.52 -2.93
CA VAL A 298 24.49 3.93 -3.86
C VAL A 298 25.03 4.97 -4.83
N HIS A 299 24.77 4.79 -6.12
CA HIS A 299 25.16 5.71 -7.17
C HIS A 299 23.97 6.62 -7.51
N TYR A 300 24.03 7.88 -7.09
CA TYR A 300 22.91 8.83 -7.24
C TYR A 300 22.49 8.99 -8.71
N ALA A 301 23.47 9.07 -9.62
CA ALA A 301 23.23 9.23 -11.05
C ALA A 301 22.51 8.03 -11.70
N SER A 302 22.54 6.85 -11.07
CA SER A 302 21.86 5.64 -11.55
C SER A 302 20.44 5.50 -11.02
N LEU A 303 20.00 6.39 -10.11
CA LEU A 303 18.69 6.26 -9.48
C LEU A 303 17.55 6.56 -10.48
N PRO A 304 16.57 5.66 -10.61
CA PRO A 304 15.44 5.91 -11.49
C PRO A 304 14.48 6.91 -10.82
N TRP A 305 14.49 8.17 -11.24
CA TRP A 305 13.54 9.19 -10.74
C TRP A 305 12.26 9.27 -11.55
N LEU A 306 11.12 9.42 -10.89
CA LEU A 306 9.87 9.80 -11.54
C LEU A 306 10.01 11.16 -12.25
N VAL A 307 9.37 11.32 -13.41
CA VAL A 307 9.52 12.54 -14.21
C VAL A 307 9.08 13.77 -13.41
N GLY A 308 9.91 14.83 -13.44
CA GLY A 308 9.64 16.11 -12.77
C GLY A 308 9.97 16.16 -11.28
N VAL A 309 10.25 15.03 -10.63
CA VAL A 309 10.46 14.98 -9.17
C VAL A 309 11.65 15.81 -8.70
N GLU A 310 12.79 15.74 -9.40
CA GLU A 310 13.98 16.49 -8.99
C GLU A 310 13.74 18.01 -9.06
N ALA A 311 12.99 18.48 -10.07
CA ALA A 311 12.63 19.89 -10.19
C ALA A 311 11.66 20.33 -9.07
N LEU A 312 10.64 19.51 -8.76
CA LEU A 312 9.73 19.77 -7.65
C LEU A 312 10.47 19.84 -6.31
N ALA A 313 11.42 18.94 -6.07
CA ALA A 313 12.23 18.94 -4.87
C ALA A 313 13.18 20.15 -4.78
N ALA A 314 13.78 20.56 -5.91
CA ALA A 314 14.59 21.79 -5.98
C ALA A 314 13.76 23.05 -5.66
N ASP A 315 12.47 23.05 -5.99
CA ASP A 315 11.49 24.08 -5.61
C ASP A 315 11.01 23.99 -4.15
N GLY A 316 11.59 23.10 -3.34
CA GLY A 316 11.22 22.88 -1.95
C GLY A 316 9.92 22.11 -1.75
N ILE A 317 9.41 21.41 -2.78
CA ILE A 317 8.29 20.49 -2.64
C ILE A 317 8.83 19.15 -2.15
N VAL A 318 8.87 19.00 -0.83
CA VAL A 318 9.28 17.77 -0.15
C VAL A 318 8.29 17.44 0.95
N THR A 319 8.25 16.17 1.37
CA THR A 319 7.42 15.75 2.50
C THR A 319 8.09 16.07 3.83
N GLY A 320 7.31 16.34 4.87
CA GLY A 320 7.86 16.44 6.23
C GLY A 320 8.43 15.11 6.75
N ALA A 321 8.04 13.97 6.15
CA ALA A 321 8.56 12.65 6.49
C ALA A 321 10.03 12.49 6.10
N SER A 322 10.48 13.08 5.00
CA SER A 322 11.90 13.10 4.61
C SER A 322 12.80 13.66 5.72
N GLY A 323 12.40 14.77 6.35
CA GLY A 323 13.13 15.34 7.49
C GLY A 323 13.15 14.41 8.71
N ARG A 324 12.04 13.72 9.01
CA ARG A 324 11.99 12.73 10.10
C ARG A 324 12.87 11.50 9.82
N ASN A 325 12.85 11.03 8.58
CA ASN A 325 13.68 9.93 8.11
C ASN A 325 15.17 10.28 8.27
N TRP A 326 15.58 11.46 7.80
CA TRP A 326 16.95 11.94 7.98
C TRP A 326 17.34 12.05 9.46
N ALA A 327 16.47 12.62 10.31
CA ALA A 327 16.74 12.71 11.74
C ALA A 327 16.87 11.32 12.42
N ALA A 328 16.19 10.30 11.90
CA ALA A 328 16.19 8.95 12.47
C ALA A 328 17.47 8.16 12.17
N TYR A 329 18.06 8.33 10.97
CA TYR A 329 19.15 7.46 10.52
C TYR A 329 20.33 8.18 9.82
N GLY A 330 20.28 9.51 9.66
CA GLY A 330 21.28 10.26 8.90
C GLY A 330 22.71 10.19 9.46
N ALA A 331 22.88 9.81 10.73
CA ALA A 331 24.20 9.60 11.33
C ALA A 331 24.99 8.44 10.69
N ASP A 332 24.29 7.46 10.12
CA ASP A 332 24.87 6.29 9.45
C ASP A 332 24.83 6.41 7.92
N VAL A 333 24.61 7.62 7.41
CA VAL A 333 24.57 7.90 5.96
C VAL A 333 25.60 8.97 5.61
N ARG A 334 26.34 8.75 4.53
CA ARG A 334 27.23 9.74 3.93
C ARG A 334 26.76 10.09 2.54
N ILE A 335 26.54 11.37 2.28
CA ILE A 335 26.14 11.89 0.97
C ILE A 335 27.30 12.75 0.47
N ALA A 336 27.77 12.51 -0.75
CA ALA A 336 28.87 13.29 -1.32
C ALA A 336 28.48 14.77 -1.49
N ASP A 337 29.39 15.67 -1.11
CA ASP A 337 29.18 17.14 -1.18
C ASP A 337 28.96 17.67 -2.62
N THR A 338 29.26 16.85 -3.63
CA THR A 338 29.06 17.19 -5.05
C THR A 338 27.62 16.97 -5.52
N LEU A 339 26.78 16.32 -4.72
CA LEU A 339 25.40 16.03 -5.08
C LEU A 339 24.49 17.27 -4.92
N PRO A 340 23.36 17.33 -5.64
CA PRO A 340 22.46 18.47 -5.59
C PRO A 340 21.96 18.76 -4.15
N PRO A 341 21.67 20.03 -3.80
CA PRO A 341 21.17 20.38 -2.46
C PRO A 341 19.90 19.61 -2.04
N ALA A 342 19.07 19.21 -3.00
CA ALA A 342 17.86 18.44 -2.76
C ALA A 342 18.10 16.92 -2.60
N ALA A 343 19.32 16.42 -2.82
CA ALA A 343 19.62 14.99 -2.84
C ALA A 343 19.24 14.30 -1.52
N GLN A 344 19.58 14.90 -0.37
CA GLN A 344 19.21 14.36 0.93
C GLN A 344 17.69 14.21 1.06
N ALA A 345 16.92 15.21 0.62
CA ALA A 345 15.46 15.17 0.73
C ALA A 345 14.85 14.11 -0.21
N LEU A 346 15.39 13.99 -1.42
CA LEU A 346 14.98 13.00 -2.42
C LEU A 346 15.27 11.56 -1.96
N LEU A 347 16.47 11.33 -1.42
CA LEU A 347 16.93 10.01 -0.99
C LEU A 347 16.22 9.51 0.29
N THR A 348 15.67 10.43 1.08
CA THR A 348 14.88 10.15 2.30
C THR A 348 13.38 10.27 2.07
N ASP A 349 12.93 10.58 0.84
CA ASP A 349 11.51 10.71 0.50
C ASP A 349 10.77 9.38 0.72
N PRO A 350 9.62 9.36 1.43
CA PRO A 350 8.83 8.14 1.60
C PRO A 350 8.23 7.67 0.27
N GLN A 351 8.41 6.39 -0.04
CA GLN A 351 7.92 5.77 -1.26
C GLN A 351 6.67 4.91 -0.97
N THR A 352 5.50 5.53 -0.79
CA THR A 352 4.27 4.74 -0.54
C THR A 352 4.05 3.76 -1.70
N SER A 353 3.93 2.45 -1.40
CA SER A 353 3.92 1.37 -2.40
C SER A 353 5.09 1.44 -3.41
N GLY A 354 6.31 1.62 -2.91
CA GLY A 354 7.51 1.63 -3.74
C GLY A 354 7.87 0.24 -4.29
N GLY A 355 9.08 0.14 -4.85
CA GLY A 355 9.55 -1.06 -5.54
C GLY A 355 10.38 -1.96 -4.66
N LEU A 356 10.54 -3.21 -5.10
CA LEU A 356 11.49 -4.14 -4.49
C LEU A 356 12.93 -3.62 -4.65
N LEU A 357 13.73 -3.77 -3.60
CA LEU A 357 15.17 -3.59 -3.57
C LEU A 357 15.83 -4.95 -3.40
N VAL A 358 16.66 -5.33 -4.38
CA VAL A 358 17.27 -6.65 -4.50
C VAL A 358 18.78 -6.51 -4.30
N ALA A 359 19.37 -7.33 -3.44
CA ALA A 359 20.81 -7.57 -3.41
C ALA A 359 21.10 -8.93 -4.04
N CYS A 360 21.90 -8.95 -5.11
CA CYS A 360 22.16 -10.16 -5.89
C CYS A 360 23.60 -10.27 -6.38
N ALA A 361 24.05 -11.49 -6.65
CA ALA A 361 25.35 -11.74 -7.24
C ALA A 361 25.50 -11.05 -8.61
N PRO A 362 26.71 -10.57 -8.99
CA PRO A 362 26.93 -9.87 -10.25
C PRO A 362 26.50 -10.65 -11.50
N ASP A 363 26.62 -11.98 -11.47
CA ASP A 363 26.22 -12.88 -12.57
C ASP A 363 24.70 -13.12 -12.65
N ALA A 364 23.94 -12.72 -11.63
CA ALA A 364 22.47 -12.83 -11.60
C ALA A 364 21.74 -11.54 -12.01
N VAL A 365 22.46 -10.44 -12.24
CA VAL A 365 21.87 -9.11 -12.53
C VAL A 365 20.96 -9.15 -13.76
N ASP A 366 21.39 -9.81 -14.84
CA ASP A 366 20.60 -9.87 -16.08
C ASP A 366 19.30 -10.64 -15.90
N ASP A 367 19.32 -11.73 -15.12
CA ASP A 367 18.13 -12.53 -14.78
C ASP A 367 17.18 -11.74 -13.88
N VAL A 368 17.71 -11.00 -12.89
CA VAL A 368 16.92 -10.13 -12.01
C VAL A 368 16.22 -9.03 -12.82
N LEU A 369 16.94 -8.34 -13.70
CA LEU A 369 16.36 -7.32 -14.57
C LEU A 369 15.38 -7.91 -15.58
N ALA A 370 15.62 -9.12 -16.09
CA ALA A 370 14.69 -9.83 -16.96
C ALA A 370 13.39 -10.18 -16.22
N CYS A 371 13.49 -10.62 -14.97
CA CYS A 371 12.34 -10.89 -14.11
C CYS A 371 11.48 -9.63 -13.90
N PHE A 372 12.10 -8.48 -13.65
CA PHE A 372 11.38 -7.21 -13.56
C PHE A 372 10.70 -6.82 -14.88
N ARG A 373 11.43 -6.89 -16.01
CA ARG A 373 10.89 -6.55 -17.34
C ARG A 373 9.72 -7.46 -17.74
N ALA A 374 9.75 -8.74 -17.37
CA ALA A 374 8.68 -9.68 -17.68
C ALA A 374 7.32 -9.27 -17.09
N ASP A 375 7.32 -8.52 -15.98
CA ASP A 375 6.11 -7.97 -15.34
C ASP A 375 5.97 -6.44 -15.59
N GLY A 376 6.67 -5.92 -16.62
CA GLY A 376 6.60 -4.53 -17.09
C GLY A 376 7.28 -3.50 -16.19
N PHE A 377 8.25 -3.89 -15.36
CA PHE A 377 9.07 -2.96 -14.58
C PHE A 377 10.26 -2.45 -15.42
N ASP A 378 9.95 -1.75 -16.52
CA ASP A 378 10.95 -1.32 -17.52
C ASP A 378 11.97 -0.31 -16.98
N ARG A 379 11.66 0.29 -15.83
CA ARG A 379 12.51 1.26 -15.13
C ARG A 379 13.33 0.65 -14.00
N ALA A 380 13.30 -0.67 -13.85
CA ALA A 380 14.18 -1.35 -12.91
C ALA A 380 15.65 -1.09 -13.28
N ALA A 381 16.47 -0.74 -12.30
CA ALA A 381 17.84 -0.29 -12.54
C ALA A 381 18.80 -0.80 -11.48
N VAL A 382 20.05 -1.04 -11.90
CA VAL A 382 21.18 -1.21 -10.98
C VAL A 382 21.49 0.16 -10.36
N ILE A 383 21.43 0.24 -9.04
CA ILE A 383 21.58 1.50 -8.29
C ILE A 383 22.86 1.57 -7.46
N GLY A 384 23.62 0.48 -7.36
CA GLY A 384 24.76 0.41 -6.46
C GLY A 384 25.21 -1.01 -6.16
N GLU A 385 25.92 -1.15 -5.04
CA GLU A 385 26.58 -2.38 -4.63
C GLU A 385 26.74 -2.46 -3.10
N MET A 386 26.84 -3.68 -2.58
CA MET A 386 27.20 -3.98 -1.21
C MET A 386 28.70 -4.26 -1.15
N ILE A 387 29.41 -3.61 -0.24
CA ILE A 387 30.87 -3.75 -0.08
C ILE A 387 31.24 -4.02 1.37
N ASP A 388 32.44 -4.58 1.57
CA ASP A 388 33.02 -4.71 2.90
C ASP A 388 33.18 -3.34 3.56
N GLY A 389 32.72 -3.23 4.80
CA GLY A 389 32.76 -1.99 5.57
C GLY A 389 31.82 -2.01 6.77
N PRO A 390 31.77 -0.94 7.57
CA PRO A 390 30.80 -0.84 8.65
C PRO A 390 29.38 -0.73 8.10
N ALA A 391 28.39 -1.06 8.92
CA ALA A 391 26.97 -0.92 8.62
C ALA A 391 26.59 0.56 8.37
N ARG A 392 26.62 1.00 7.11
CA ARG A 392 26.29 2.38 6.70
C ARG A 392 25.88 2.44 5.22
N VAL A 393 25.35 3.59 4.80
CA VAL A 393 25.09 3.89 3.38
C VAL A 393 25.98 5.04 2.92
N ASP A 394 26.75 4.82 1.86
CA ASP A 394 27.56 5.83 1.18
C ASP A 394 26.91 6.16 -0.18
N VAL A 395 26.59 7.43 -0.43
CA VAL A 395 25.97 7.89 -1.68
C VAL A 395 26.96 8.75 -2.46
N ALA A 396 27.26 8.33 -3.68
CA ALA A 396 28.21 8.97 -4.59
C ALA A 396 27.53 9.52 -5.85
#